data_AF-A0A7W9ZGG1-F1
#
_entry.id   AF-A0A7W9ZGG1-F1
#
_cell.length_a   1.000
_cell.length_b   1.000
_cell.length_c   1.000
_cell.angle_alpha   90.00
_cell.angle_beta   90.00
_cell.angle_gamma   90.00
#
_symmetry.space_group_name_H-M   'P 1'
#
loop_
_entity.id
_entity.type
_entity.pdbx_description
1 polymer ?
#
loop_
_entity_poly.entity_id
_entity_poly.type
_entity_poly.pdbx_seq_one_letter_code
_entity_poly.pdbx_strand_id
1 'polypeptide(L)' 'MAFMTRAALIMVLVLVVGGVGFLATWDMPPPSAHVEKVIPNDRFKR' A
#
# COMPACT_ATOMS: atom_id res chain seq x y z
N MET A 1 6.14 -30.49 0.94
CA MET A 1 6.45 -29.51 2.00
C MET A 1 7.52 -28.51 1.58
N ALA A 2 8.81 -28.90 1.43
CA ALA A 2 9.89 -27.94 1.16
C ALA A 2 9.73 -27.10 -0.12
N PHE A 3 9.16 -27.66 -1.19
CA PHE A 3 8.89 -26.93 -2.43
C PHE A 3 7.89 -25.77 -2.21
N MET A 4 6.79 -26.04 -1.51
CA MET A 4 5.76 -25.03 -1.22
C MET A 4 6.31 -23.93 -0.31
N THR A 5 7.11 -24.28 0.69
CA THR A 5 7.78 -23.30 1.56
C THR A 5 8.73 -22.42 0.77
N ARG A 6 9.55 -23.00 -0.13
CA ARG A 6 10.46 -22.22 -1.00
C ARG A 6 9.69 -21.30 -1.95
N ALA A 7 8.63 -21.80 -2.57
CA ALA A 7 7.78 -21.00 -3.45
C ALA A 7 7.14 -19.81 -2.70
N ALA A 8 6.64 -20.05 -1.48
CA ALA A 8 6.10 -18.99 -0.63
C ALA A 8 7.16 -17.93 -0.27
N LEU A 9 8.37 -18.35 0.10
CA LEU A 9 9.46 -17.42 0.42
C LEU A 9 9.88 -16.59 -0.80
N ILE A 10 9.96 -17.19 -1.97
CA ILE A 10 10.27 -16.48 -3.22
C ILE A 10 9.16 -15.46 -3.52
N MET A 11 7.89 -15.84 -3.37
CA MET A 11 6.77 -14.93 -3.59
C MET A 11 6.84 -13.72 -2.63
N VAL A 12 7.09 -13.95 -1.34
CA VAL A 12 7.26 -12.87 -0.36
C VAL A 12 8.42 -11.96 -0.76
N LEU A 13 9.56 -12.53 -1.17
CA LEU A 13 10.71 -11.76 -1.61
C LEU A 13 10.38 -10.88 -2.83
N VAL A 14 9.66 -11.42 -3.82
CA VAL A 14 9.22 -10.67 -5.00
C VAL A 14 8.29 -9.53 -4.61
N LEU A 15 7.34 -9.76 -3.69
CA LEU A 15 6.43 -8.71 -3.22
C LEU A 15 7.17 -7.59 -2.48
N VAL A 16 8.15 -7.95 -1.64
CA VAL A 16 8.95 -6.96 -0.90
C VAL A 16 9.82 -6.15 -1.84
N VAL A 17 10.59 -6.81 -2.72
CA VAL A 17 11.49 -6.12 -3.66
C VAL A 17 10.69 -5.27 -4.65
N GLY A 18 9.61 -5.83 -5.20
CA GLY A 18 8.71 -5.10 -6.11
C GLY A 18 8.03 -3.92 -5.42
N GLY A 19 7.54 -4.10 -4.19
CA GLY A 19 6.92 -3.04 -3.41
C GLY A 19 7.90 -1.92 -3.05
N VAL A 20 9.12 -2.27 -2.61
CA VAL A 20 10.18 -1.29 -2.35
C VAL A 20 10.57 -0.54 -3.61
N GLY A 21 10.80 -1.25 -4.72
CA GLY A 21 11.15 -0.64 -6.00
C GLY A 21 10.06 0.31 -6.50
N PHE A 22 8.79 -0.10 -6.42
CA PHE A 22 7.65 0.73 -6.75
C PHE A 22 7.62 2.00 -5.89
N LEU A 23 7.70 1.88 -4.56
CA LEU A 23 7.69 3.03 -3.65
C LEU A 23 8.90 3.96 -3.82
N ALA A 24 10.06 3.41 -4.18
CA ALA A 24 11.28 4.19 -4.37
C ALA A 24 11.30 4.96 -5.70
N THR A 25 10.54 4.53 -6.70
CA THR A 25 10.60 5.07 -8.07
C THR A 25 9.31 5.75 -8.51
N TRP A 26 8.19 5.46 -7.86
CA TRP A 26 6.90 6.04 -8.25
C TRP A 26 6.76 7.46 -7.69
N ASP A 27 6.78 8.43 -8.60
CA ASP A 27 6.34 9.79 -8.32
C ASP A 27 4.81 9.82 -8.25
N MET A 28 4.27 9.82 -7.03
CA MET A 28 2.83 9.87 -6.80
C MET A 28 2.28 11.22 -7.29
N PRO A 29 1.35 11.23 -8.26
CA PRO A 29 0.80 12.48 -8.77
C PRO A 29 0.00 13.20 -7.67
N PRO A 30 -0.03 14.53 -7.69
CA PRO A 30 -0.91 15.28 -6.81
C PRO A 30 -2.39 14.94 -7.09
N PRO A 31 -3.29 15.16 -6.12
CA PRO A 31 -4.72 15.00 -6.35
C PRO A 31 -5.20 15.79 -7.58
N SER A 32 -5.96 15.14 -8.47
CA SER A 32 -6.44 15.77 -9.72
C SER A 32 -7.54 16.81 -9.51
N ALA A 33 -8.13 16.84 -8.31
CA ALA A 33 -9.16 17.79 -7.91
C ALA A 33 -9.10 18.01 -6.40
N HIS A 34 -9.59 19.18 -5.97
CA HIS A 34 -9.83 19.42 -4.56
C HIS A 34 -11.02 18.57 -4.08
N VAL A 35 -10.86 17.86 -2.97
CA VAL A 35 -11.92 17.03 -2.37
C VAL A 35 -12.17 17.50 -0.95
N GLU A 36 -13.33 18.11 -0.74
CA GLU A 36 -13.82 18.45 0.60
C GLU A 36 -14.56 17.24 1.19
N LYS A 37 -14.14 16.80 2.38
CA LYS A 37 -14.82 15.75 3.12
C LYS A 37 -15.52 16.34 4.33
N VAL A 38 -16.85 16.33 4.33
CA VAL A 38 -17.64 16.62 5.53
C VAL A 38 -17.37 15.52 6.56
N ILE A 39 -16.85 15.88 7.73
CA ILE A 39 -16.72 14.95 8.86
C ILE A 39 -18.00 15.06 9.70
N PRO A 40 -18.82 14.00 9.76
CA PRO A 40 -20.04 14.00 10.56
C PRO A 40 -19.75 14.26 12.06
N ASN A 41 -20.58 15.07 12.71
CA ASN A 41 -20.36 15.54 14.09
C ASN A 41 -20.38 14.40 15.13
N ASP A 42 -21.10 13.32 14.84
CA ASP A 42 -21.17 12.09 15.61
C ASP A 42 -19.84 11.32 15.69
N ARG A 43 -18.86 11.62 14.81
CA ARG A 43 -17.51 11.04 14.88
C ARG A 43 -16.62 11.64 15.97
N PHE A 44 -17.00 12.79 16.53
CA PHE A 44 -16.24 13.45 17.58
C PHE A 44 -16.79 13.07 18.96
N LYS A 45 -15.95 12.48 19.82
CA LYS A 45 -16.27 12.31 21.25
C LYS A 45 -16.18 13.69 21.93
N ARG A 46 -17.15 14.01 22.77
CA ARG A 46 -17.15 15.22 23.61
C ARG A 46 -16.33 15.00 24.87
#